data_AF-A0A2W4YH22-F1
#
_entry.id   AF-A0A2W4YH22-F1
#
_cell.length_a   1.000
_cell.length_b   1.000
_cell.length_c   1.000
_cell.angle_alpha   90.00
_cell.angle_beta   90.00
_cell.angle_gamma   90.00
#
_symmetry.space_group_name_H-M   'P 1'
#
loop_
_entity.id
_entity.type
_entity.pdbx_description
1 polymer ?
#
loop_
_entity_poly.entity_id
_entity_poly.type
_entity_poly.pdbx_seq_one_letter_code
_entity_poly.pdbx_strand_id
1 'polypeptide(L)'
;VVTRSGEIVVETTVTAPDGSTGSMSRGLNPTTGEFVYHYAFLDGIPRALRWVRTEPAMVPGRGTPLETYMTMRQMRLLEGRAGSSGNGLFFATPRSVHLSTIINIRTVAQLAVAERAGLSLNEGILNTHSVQYATNSIVQGGGRISGARVSGGYRTAAINELTPTALESNGLSRNFLQENGIPPGYQVLTGFEIDLTVVPAGSASGGGGTPPPLVIPPALGTDTERRDE
;
A
#
# COMPACT_ATOMS: atom_id res chain seq x y z
N VAL A 1 22.49 -10.56 -2.95
CA VAL A 1 22.57 -9.46 -3.94
C VAL A 1 22.41 -8.17 -3.16
N VAL A 2 23.50 -7.44 -2.98
CA VAL A 2 23.52 -6.10 -2.36
C VAL A 2 23.65 -5.12 -3.53
N THR A 3 22.72 -4.20 -3.67
CA THR A 3 22.74 -3.17 -4.72
C THR A 3 23.53 -1.94 -4.25
N ARG A 4 23.79 -1.00 -5.17
CA ARG A 4 24.67 0.18 -5.02
C ARG A 4 24.35 1.12 -3.82
N SER A 5 23.23 0.94 -3.12
CA SER A 5 22.77 1.72 -1.96
C SER A 5 22.99 1.02 -0.60
N GLY A 6 23.59 -0.18 -0.56
CA GLY A 6 23.68 -0.98 0.68
C GLY A 6 22.39 -1.70 1.04
N GLU A 7 21.38 -1.61 0.17
CA GLU A 7 20.10 -2.31 0.31
C GLU A 7 20.22 -3.79 -0.10
N ILE A 8 19.53 -4.66 0.64
CA ILE A 8 19.25 -6.04 0.24
C ILE A 8 17.97 -6.03 -0.56
N VAL A 9 18.02 -6.44 -1.82
CA VAL A 9 16.83 -6.46 -2.70
C VAL A 9 16.35 -7.89 -2.92
N VAL A 10 15.03 -8.07 -2.90
CA VAL A 10 14.33 -9.30 -3.30
C VAL A 10 13.35 -8.94 -4.40
N GLU A 11 13.63 -9.49 -5.58
CA GLU A 11 12.71 -9.51 -6.70
C GLU A 11 12.02 -10.88 -6.79
N THR A 12 10.74 -10.90 -7.15
CA THR A 12 9.99 -12.13 -7.36
C THR A 12 9.14 -11.99 -8.60
N THR A 13 9.35 -12.90 -9.54
CA THR A 13 8.44 -13.14 -10.67
C THR A 13 7.47 -14.24 -10.29
N VAL A 14 6.20 -14.07 -10.65
CA VAL A 14 5.14 -15.05 -10.46
C VAL A 14 4.53 -15.40 -11.81
N THR A 15 4.24 -16.68 -12.01
CA THR A 15 3.50 -17.22 -13.15
C THR A 15 2.21 -17.82 -12.62
N ALA A 16 1.06 -17.34 -13.10
CA ALA A 16 -0.26 -17.86 -12.76
C ALA A 16 -0.56 -19.16 -13.54
N PRO A 17 -1.62 -19.92 -13.18
CA PRO A 17 -1.94 -21.18 -13.84
C PRO A 17 -2.23 -21.07 -15.35
N ASP A 18 -2.66 -19.90 -15.82
CA ASP A 18 -2.90 -19.62 -17.24
C ASP A 18 -1.63 -19.20 -18.01
N GLY A 19 -0.47 -19.20 -17.34
CA GLY A 19 0.81 -18.77 -17.90
C GLY A 19 1.05 -17.26 -17.86
N SER A 20 0.07 -16.45 -17.44
CA SER A 20 0.27 -15.01 -17.26
C SER A 20 1.31 -14.73 -16.17
N THR A 21 2.03 -13.61 -16.30
CA THR A 21 3.14 -13.28 -15.41
C THR A 21 3.01 -11.90 -14.79
N GLY A 22 3.65 -11.75 -13.63
CA GLY A 22 3.82 -10.47 -12.96
C GLY A 22 5.11 -10.49 -12.14
N SER A 23 5.56 -9.31 -11.74
CA SER A 23 6.77 -9.18 -10.94
C SER A 23 6.60 -8.16 -9.82
N MET A 24 7.42 -8.30 -8.79
CA MET A 24 7.42 -7.44 -7.63
C MET A 24 8.83 -7.33 -7.06
N SER A 25 9.24 -6.13 -6.69
CA SER A 25 10.54 -5.89 -6.07
C SER A 25 10.42 -5.04 -4.81
N ARG A 26 11.12 -5.48 -3.78
CA ARG A 26 11.23 -4.83 -2.48
C ARG A 26 12.66 -4.94 -2.00
N GLY A 27 13.06 -4.04 -1.11
CA GLY A 27 14.30 -4.25 -0.38
C GLY A 27 14.33 -3.63 0.99
N LEU A 28 15.45 -3.86 1.67
CA LEU A 28 15.68 -3.54 3.06
C LEU A 28 17.07 -2.96 3.19
N ASN A 29 17.18 -1.76 3.75
CA ASN A 29 18.44 -1.24 4.22
C ASN A 29 18.71 -1.82 5.62
N PRO A 30 19.68 -2.74 5.78
CA PRO A 30 19.92 -3.40 7.06
C PRO A 30 20.48 -2.46 8.13
N THR A 31 21.04 -1.31 7.73
CA THR A 31 21.61 -0.31 8.65
C THR A 31 20.52 0.58 9.25
N THR A 32 19.59 1.07 8.43
CA THR A 32 18.53 1.99 8.87
C THR A 32 17.24 1.26 9.25
N GLY A 33 17.10 -0.01 8.86
CA GLY A 33 15.85 -0.77 8.96
C GLY A 33 14.78 -0.30 7.97
N GLU A 34 15.13 0.59 7.04
CA GLU A 34 14.22 1.12 6.04
C GLU A 34 13.81 0.03 5.05
N PHE A 35 12.50 -0.14 4.90
CA PHE A 35 11.92 -1.06 3.94
C PHE A 35 11.40 -0.29 2.73
N VAL A 36 11.90 -0.66 1.55
CA VAL A 36 11.61 0.03 0.29
C VAL A 36 10.71 -0.84 -0.58
N TYR A 37 9.64 -0.24 -1.08
CA TYR A 37 8.80 -0.83 -2.11
C TYR A 37 9.16 -0.23 -3.47
N HIS A 38 9.80 -1.02 -4.34
CA HIS A 38 10.23 -0.53 -5.66
C HIS A 38 9.07 -0.56 -6.65
N TYR A 39 8.41 -1.72 -6.78
CA TYR A 39 7.25 -1.89 -7.67
C TYR A 39 6.48 -3.19 -7.37
N ALA A 40 5.23 -3.26 -7.84
CA ALA A 40 4.51 -4.50 -8.10
C ALA A 40 3.70 -4.37 -9.39
N PHE A 41 4.14 -5.06 -10.44
CA PHE A 41 3.49 -5.12 -11.74
C PHE A 41 2.79 -6.47 -11.85
N LEU A 42 1.59 -6.54 -11.28
CA LEU A 42 0.76 -7.75 -11.31
C LEU A 42 -0.35 -7.67 -12.36
N ASP A 43 -0.37 -6.60 -13.16
CA ASP A 43 -1.47 -6.30 -14.08
C ASP A 43 -1.60 -7.27 -15.24
N GLY A 44 -0.51 -7.96 -15.58
CA GLY A 44 -0.52 -9.07 -16.53
C GLY A 44 -1.32 -10.29 -16.06
N ILE A 45 -1.59 -10.44 -14.75
CA ILE A 45 -2.32 -11.59 -14.20
C ILE A 45 -3.80 -11.24 -14.05
N PRO A 46 -4.76 -12.02 -14.58
CA PRO A 46 -6.18 -11.78 -14.36
C PRO A 46 -6.55 -11.69 -12.88
N ARG A 47 -7.41 -10.74 -12.48
CA ARG A 47 -7.78 -10.51 -11.07
C ARG A 47 -8.30 -11.77 -10.37
N ALA A 48 -9.03 -12.62 -11.08
CA ALA A 48 -9.53 -13.90 -10.56
C ALA A 48 -8.41 -14.88 -10.16
N LEU A 49 -7.22 -14.75 -10.75
CA LEU A 49 -6.05 -15.58 -10.48
C LEU A 49 -5.08 -14.95 -9.46
N ARG A 50 -5.34 -13.72 -8.99
CA ARG A 50 -4.50 -13.03 -7.98
C ARG A 50 -4.81 -13.47 -6.55
N TRP A 51 -5.09 -14.75 -6.34
CA TRP A 51 -5.39 -15.33 -5.04
C TRP A 51 -4.53 -16.57 -4.79
N VAL A 52 -3.86 -16.60 -3.65
CA VAL A 52 -3.03 -17.72 -3.19
C VAL A 52 -3.78 -18.44 -2.09
N ARG A 53 -3.93 -19.76 -2.23
CA ARG A 53 -4.50 -20.59 -1.15
C ARG A 53 -3.50 -20.64 0.01
N THR A 54 -3.90 -20.13 1.17
CA THR A 54 -3.10 -20.13 2.41
C THR A 54 -3.97 -20.55 3.59
N GLU A 55 -3.32 -21.05 4.64
CA GLU A 55 -3.96 -21.43 5.90
C GLU A 55 -3.24 -20.76 7.08
N PRO A 56 -3.90 -19.85 7.83
CA PRO A 56 -5.25 -19.34 7.57
C PRO A 56 -5.32 -18.49 6.29
N ALA A 57 -6.50 -18.43 5.69
CA ALA A 57 -6.78 -17.52 4.59
C ALA A 57 -7.02 -16.10 5.13
N MET A 58 -6.44 -15.06 4.49
CA MET A 58 -6.76 -13.68 4.85
C MET A 58 -8.22 -13.31 4.51
N VAL A 59 -8.75 -13.86 3.41
CA VAL A 59 -10.16 -13.75 3.04
C VAL A 59 -10.77 -15.15 3.05
N PRO A 60 -11.71 -15.43 3.98
CA PRO A 60 -12.38 -16.72 4.06
C PRO A 60 -12.97 -17.14 2.71
N GLY A 61 -12.73 -18.39 2.30
CA GLY A 61 -13.21 -18.96 1.03
C GLY A 61 -12.47 -18.49 -0.23
N ARG A 62 -11.60 -17.48 -0.15
CA ARG A 62 -10.80 -17.00 -1.31
C ARG A 62 -9.30 -17.24 -1.18
N GLY A 63 -8.76 -17.14 0.02
CA GLY A 63 -7.32 -17.23 0.27
C GLY A 63 -6.71 -15.88 0.61
N THR A 64 -5.43 -15.71 0.27
CA THR A 64 -4.66 -14.48 0.46
C THR A 64 -4.43 -13.79 -0.88
N PRO A 65 -4.67 -12.48 -1.02
CA PRO A 65 -4.33 -11.75 -2.25
C PRO A 65 -2.86 -11.95 -2.63
N LEU A 66 -2.59 -12.19 -3.91
CA LEU A 66 -1.26 -12.54 -4.42
C LEU A 66 -0.19 -11.50 -4.03
N GLU A 67 -0.50 -10.21 -4.16
CA GLU A 67 0.40 -9.13 -3.77
C GLU A 67 0.75 -9.18 -2.28
N THR A 68 -0.23 -9.45 -1.42
CA THR A 68 -0.03 -9.57 0.02
C THR A 68 0.81 -10.80 0.35
N TYR A 69 0.53 -11.94 -0.29
CA TYR A 69 1.34 -13.15 -0.14
C TYR A 69 2.79 -12.92 -0.56
N MET A 70 3.01 -12.30 -1.73
CA MET A 70 4.34 -11.95 -2.22
C MET A 70 5.05 -10.98 -1.27
N THR A 71 4.34 -9.96 -0.76
CA THR A 71 4.90 -9.03 0.23
C THR A 71 5.39 -9.76 1.48
N MET A 72 4.56 -10.61 2.09
CA MET A 72 4.95 -11.38 3.28
C MET A 72 6.14 -12.30 2.99
N ARG A 73 6.15 -12.98 1.84
CA ARG A 73 7.25 -13.86 1.43
C ARG A 73 8.55 -13.10 1.22
N GLN A 74 8.51 -11.96 0.52
CA GLN A 74 9.69 -11.12 0.27
C GLN A 74 10.23 -10.53 1.57
N MET A 75 9.35 -10.06 2.47
CA MET A 75 9.75 -9.63 3.82
C MET A 75 10.54 -10.72 4.55
N ARG A 76 9.99 -11.95 4.59
CA ARG A 76 10.66 -13.07 5.25
C ARG A 76 12.05 -13.37 4.65
N LEU A 77 12.17 -13.27 3.32
CA LEU A 77 13.45 -13.46 2.64
C LEU A 77 14.44 -12.34 2.94
N LEU A 78 13.98 -11.09 2.99
CA LEU A 78 14.79 -9.92 3.34
C LEU A 78 15.33 -10.04 4.76
N GLU A 79 14.49 -10.41 5.73
CA GLU A 79 14.92 -10.64 7.12
C GLU A 79 15.96 -11.73 7.24
N GLY A 80 15.75 -12.86 6.56
CA GLY A 80 16.70 -13.96 6.55
C GLY A 80 18.06 -13.54 5.96
N ARG A 81 18.05 -12.69 4.93
CA ARG A 81 19.27 -12.16 4.29
C ARG A 81 19.95 -11.05 5.10
N ALA A 82 19.18 -10.23 5.82
CA ALA A 82 19.70 -9.19 6.70
C ALA A 82 20.35 -9.75 7.97
N GLY A 83 20.35 -11.08 8.15
CA GLY A 83 21.03 -11.74 9.25
C GLY A 83 20.32 -11.54 10.58
N SER A 84 18.98 -11.53 10.57
CA SER A 84 18.19 -11.46 11.80
C SER A 84 18.70 -12.51 12.81
N SER A 85 19.21 -11.98 13.92
CA SER A 85 19.96 -12.66 14.98
C SER A 85 19.06 -13.58 15.80
N GLY A 86 18.66 -14.71 15.24
CA GLY A 86 18.03 -15.83 15.98
C GLY A 86 16.66 -15.56 16.65
N ASN A 87 16.23 -14.32 16.78
CA ASN A 87 15.07 -13.91 17.56
C ASN A 87 13.95 -13.28 16.71
N GLY A 88 13.93 -13.40 15.38
CA GLY A 88 12.73 -13.13 14.56
C GLY A 88 12.02 -11.77 14.77
N LEU A 89 12.76 -10.71 15.13
CA LEU A 89 12.22 -9.54 15.83
C LEU A 89 12.23 -8.22 15.03
N PHE A 90 12.52 -8.20 13.73
CA PHE A 90 12.41 -6.96 12.94
C PHE A 90 10.98 -6.35 12.99
N PHE A 91 9.97 -7.13 13.38
CA PHE A 91 8.59 -6.68 13.56
C PHE A 91 8.16 -6.31 14.99
N ALA A 92 8.91 -6.66 16.04
CA ALA A 92 8.50 -6.32 17.42
C ALA A 92 9.30 -5.19 18.07
N THR A 93 10.10 -4.47 17.28
CA THR A 93 10.61 -3.14 17.65
C THR A 93 9.87 -2.06 16.86
N PRO A 94 9.67 -0.85 17.43
CA PRO A 94 9.22 0.29 16.66
C PRO A 94 10.12 0.55 15.45
N ARG A 95 9.53 0.93 14.33
CA ARG A 95 10.27 1.19 13.07
C ARG A 95 9.55 2.20 12.18
N SER A 96 10.29 2.77 11.24
CA SER A 96 9.72 3.57 10.16
C SER A 96 9.54 2.70 8.92
N VAL A 97 8.37 2.78 8.28
CA VAL A 97 8.15 2.23 6.94
C VAL A 97 8.09 3.42 5.98
N HIS A 98 9.07 3.52 5.08
CA HIS A 98 9.15 4.57 4.09
C HIS A 98 8.54 4.09 2.77
N LEU A 99 7.53 4.81 2.30
CA LEU A 99 6.96 4.61 0.98
C LEU A 99 7.39 5.78 0.10
N SER A 100 8.34 5.53 -0.78
CA SER A 100 8.88 6.54 -1.69
C SER A 100 8.09 6.62 -2.99
N THR A 101 8.11 7.79 -3.61
CA THR A 101 7.63 8.04 -4.99
C THR A 101 6.22 7.48 -5.23
N ILE A 102 5.25 7.91 -4.42
CA ILE A 102 3.87 7.49 -4.60
C ILE A 102 3.28 8.17 -5.84
N ILE A 103 3.30 7.46 -6.97
CA ILE A 103 2.58 7.82 -8.21
C ILE A 103 1.20 7.13 -8.24
N ASN A 104 0.73 6.68 -7.08
CA ASN A 104 -0.56 6.01 -6.99
C ASN A 104 -1.68 7.06 -7.12
N ILE A 105 -2.24 7.18 -8.33
CA ILE A 105 -3.32 8.12 -8.67
C ILE A 105 -4.49 8.00 -7.70
N ARG A 106 -4.84 6.79 -7.27
CA ARG A 106 -5.90 6.59 -6.28
C ARG A 106 -5.55 7.23 -4.94
N THR A 107 -4.32 7.06 -4.48
CA THR A 107 -3.85 7.69 -3.22
C THR A 107 -3.81 9.21 -3.33
N VAL A 108 -3.34 9.77 -4.46
CA VAL A 108 -3.38 11.22 -4.72
C VAL A 108 -4.83 11.74 -4.67
N ALA A 109 -5.75 11.05 -5.34
CA ALA A 109 -7.15 11.43 -5.41
C ALA A 109 -7.82 11.38 -4.02
N GLN A 110 -7.58 10.32 -3.25
CA GLN A 110 -8.10 10.19 -1.88
C GLN A 110 -7.53 11.23 -0.92
N LEU A 111 -6.24 11.55 -1.04
CA LEU A 111 -5.61 12.59 -0.22
C LEU A 111 -6.18 13.97 -0.55
N ALA A 112 -6.44 14.27 -1.82
CA ALA A 112 -7.09 15.50 -2.24
C ALA A 112 -8.52 15.64 -1.66
N VAL A 113 -9.29 14.55 -1.62
CA VAL A 113 -10.61 14.54 -0.96
C VAL A 113 -10.48 14.83 0.55
N ALA A 114 -9.53 14.19 1.23
CA ALA A 114 -9.29 14.39 2.66
C ALA A 114 -8.90 15.84 2.99
N GLU A 115 -7.98 16.42 2.20
CA GLU A 115 -7.57 17.82 2.36
C GLU A 115 -8.72 18.79 2.09
N ARG A 116 -9.56 18.52 1.07
CA ARG A 116 -10.79 19.29 0.81
C ARG A 116 -11.78 19.23 1.96
N ALA A 117 -11.80 18.13 2.71
CA ALA A 117 -12.60 17.96 3.92
C ALA A 117 -11.97 18.63 5.17
N GLY A 118 -10.82 19.28 5.03
CA GLY A 118 -10.15 20.03 6.10
C GLY A 118 -9.17 19.20 6.93
N LEU A 119 -8.89 17.95 6.56
CA LEU A 119 -7.87 17.14 7.25
C LEU A 119 -6.46 17.59 6.86
N SER A 120 -5.52 17.50 7.80
CA SER A 120 -4.11 17.65 7.45
C SER A 120 -3.64 16.48 6.58
N LEU A 121 -2.55 16.68 5.83
CA LEU A 121 -1.99 15.62 4.98
C LEU A 121 -1.65 14.35 5.77
N ASN A 122 -1.11 14.51 6.98
CA ASN A 122 -0.71 13.41 7.87
C ASN A 122 -1.91 12.61 8.40
N GLU A 123 -3.04 13.27 8.64
CA GLU A 123 -4.28 12.60 9.06
C GLU A 123 -4.99 11.95 7.86
N GLY A 124 -5.05 12.67 6.74
CA GLY A 124 -5.67 12.21 5.50
C GLY A 124 -4.99 10.97 4.94
N ILE A 125 -3.65 10.91 4.96
CA ILE A 125 -2.90 9.82 4.36
C ILE A 125 -3.20 8.46 4.99
N LEU A 126 -3.51 8.43 6.29
CA LEU A 126 -3.83 7.20 7.03
C LEU A 126 -5.04 6.46 6.46
N ASN A 127 -5.95 7.18 5.80
CA ASN A 127 -7.17 6.63 5.21
C ASN A 127 -7.02 6.31 3.71
N THR A 128 -5.83 6.51 3.14
CA THR A 128 -5.58 6.24 1.72
C THR A 128 -5.24 4.78 1.45
N HIS A 129 -5.43 4.39 0.20
CA HIS A 129 -5.20 3.05 -0.28
C HIS A 129 -3.74 2.58 -0.10
N SER A 130 -2.76 3.48 -0.30
CA SER A 130 -1.35 3.16 -0.03
C SER A 130 -1.11 2.75 1.42
N VAL A 131 -1.72 3.44 2.39
CA VAL A 131 -1.57 3.11 3.81
C VAL A 131 -2.34 1.85 4.16
N GLN A 132 -3.53 1.63 3.60
CA GLN A 132 -4.27 0.37 3.76
C GLN A 132 -3.44 -0.84 3.31
N TYR A 133 -2.73 -0.73 2.19
CA TYR A 133 -1.81 -1.77 1.74
C TYR A 133 -0.67 -2.04 2.72
N ALA A 134 -0.01 -0.97 3.19
CA ALA A 134 1.05 -1.10 4.20
C ALA A 134 0.50 -1.73 5.50
N THR A 135 -0.71 -1.35 5.90
CA THR A 135 -1.37 -1.80 7.14
C THR A 135 -1.50 -3.31 7.18
N ASN A 136 -1.97 -3.94 6.11
CA ASN A 136 -2.11 -5.40 6.09
C ASN A 136 -0.78 -6.11 6.36
N SER A 137 0.29 -5.65 5.70
CA SER A 137 1.63 -6.25 5.88
C SER A 137 2.20 -5.97 7.27
N ILE A 138 1.94 -4.77 7.81
CA ILE A 138 2.34 -4.36 9.16
C ILE A 138 1.63 -5.19 10.22
N VAL A 139 0.31 -5.36 10.10
CA VAL A 139 -0.52 -6.11 11.05
C VAL A 139 -0.18 -7.59 11.04
N GLN A 140 -0.01 -8.19 9.86
CA GLN A 140 0.41 -9.60 9.75
C GLN A 140 1.82 -9.82 10.28
N GLY A 141 2.67 -8.80 10.27
CA GLY A 141 3.95 -8.81 10.96
C GLY A 141 3.86 -8.69 12.49
N GLY A 142 2.68 -8.41 13.07
CA GLY A 142 2.53 -8.16 14.50
C GLY A 142 2.73 -6.71 14.92
N GLY A 143 2.78 -5.77 13.97
CA GLY A 143 2.84 -4.33 14.21
C GLY A 143 1.49 -3.63 14.06
N ARG A 144 1.46 -2.34 14.35
CA ARG A 144 0.37 -1.41 14.03
C ARG A 144 0.95 -0.05 13.67
N ILE A 145 0.26 0.70 12.82
CA ILE A 145 0.62 2.08 12.51
C ILE A 145 0.22 2.96 13.69
N SER A 146 1.17 3.74 14.23
CA SER A 146 0.93 4.73 15.28
C SER A 146 0.94 6.16 14.78
N GLY A 147 1.45 6.40 13.56
CA GLY A 147 1.48 7.73 12.95
C GLY A 147 1.91 7.65 11.49
N ALA A 148 1.62 8.72 10.75
CA ALA A 148 2.07 8.90 9.38
C ALA A 148 2.55 10.33 9.18
N ARG A 149 3.54 10.49 8.29
CA ARG A 149 4.03 11.78 7.84
C ARG A 149 4.07 11.79 6.32
N VAL A 150 3.55 12.86 5.73
CA VAL A 150 3.70 13.16 4.30
C VAL A 150 4.81 14.19 4.15
N SER A 151 5.75 13.94 3.24
CA SER A 151 6.86 14.84 2.93
C SER A 151 7.16 14.90 1.44
N GLY A 152 7.87 15.95 1.02
CA GLY A 152 8.26 16.15 -0.37
C GLY A 152 7.06 16.39 -1.30
N GLY A 153 7.20 15.94 -2.54
CA GLY A 153 6.21 16.11 -3.59
C GLY A 153 6.13 17.54 -4.14
N TYR A 154 5.19 17.72 -5.07
CA TYR A 154 4.88 19.01 -5.66
C TYR A 154 3.38 19.13 -5.91
N ARG A 155 2.90 20.37 -5.97
CA ARG A 155 1.49 20.68 -6.24
C ARG A 155 1.28 20.87 -7.74
N THR A 156 0.22 20.28 -8.26
CA THR A 156 -0.22 20.44 -9.65
C THR A 156 -1.73 20.56 -9.73
N ALA A 157 -2.25 21.13 -10.81
CA ALA A 157 -3.70 21.18 -11.02
C ALA A 157 -4.26 19.75 -11.14
N ALA A 158 -5.40 19.50 -10.47
CA ALA A 158 -6.07 18.20 -10.44
C ALA A 158 -6.29 17.63 -11.85
N ILE A 159 -6.65 18.48 -12.81
CA ILE A 159 -6.88 18.04 -14.20
C ILE A 159 -5.64 17.49 -14.90
N ASN A 160 -4.44 17.86 -14.47
CA ASN A 160 -3.19 17.39 -15.07
C ASN A 160 -2.82 15.99 -14.56
N GLU A 161 -3.10 15.70 -13.28
CA GLU A 161 -2.71 14.46 -12.63
C GLU A 161 -3.85 13.43 -12.62
N LEU A 162 -5.06 13.86 -12.29
CA LEU A 162 -6.25 13.03 -12.10
C LEU A 162 -7.10 13.02 -13.37
N THR A 163 -6.49 12.66 -14.50
CA THR A 163 -7.20 12.56 -15.79
C THR A 163 -8.26 11.44 -15.73
N PRO A 164 -9.36 11.52 -16.52
CA PRO A 164 -10.39 10.48 -16.53
C PRO A 164 -9.82 9.08 -16.80
N THR A 165 -8.86 8.97 -17.73
CA THR A 165 -8.18 7.72 -18.06
C THR A 165 -7.35 7.19 -16.88
N ALA A 166 -6.60 8.06 -16.21
CA ALA A 166 -5.79 7.68 -15.06
C ALA A 166 -6.65 7.26 -13.85
N LEU A 167 -7.79 7.93 -13.63
CA LEU A 167 -8.75 7.55 -12.59
C LEU A 167 -9.33 6.16 -12.85
N GLU A 168 -9.81 5.91 -14.06
CA GLU A 168 -10.41 4.64 -14.43
C GLU A 168 -9.42 3.48 -14.38
N SER A 169 -8.19 3.67 -14.89
CA SER A 169 -7.14 2.65 -14.81
C SER A 169 -6.78 2.28 -13.37
N ASN A 170 -7.03 3.20 -12.43
CA ASN A 170 -6.84 3.00 -10.99
C ASN A 170 -8.14 2.63 -10.26
N GLY A 171 -9.17 2.21 -10.99
CA GLY A 171 -10.45 1.74 -10.46
C GLY A 171 -11.26 2.80 -9.73
N LEU A 172 -11.14 4.06 -10.16
CA LEU A 172 -11.98 5.18 -9.73
C LEU A 172 -12.94 5.59 -10.86
N SER A 173 -14.03 6.26 -10.51
CA SER A 173 -14.98 6.82 -11.49
C SER A 173 -14.28 7.82 -12.41
N ARG A 174 -14.60 7.83 -13.71
CA ARG A 174 -14.16 8.89 -14.64
C ARG A 174 -14.63 10.28 -14.19
N ASN A 175 -15.73 10.34 -13.43
CA ASN A 175 -16.31 11.58 -12.91
C ASN A 175 -15.88 11.87 -11.45
N PHE A 176 -14.85 11.18 -10.95
CA PHE A 176 -14.42 11.27 -9.54
C PHE A 176 -14.22 12.72 -9.06
N LEU A 177 -13.60 13.58 -9.88
CA LEU A 177 -13.39 14.99 -9.51
C LEU A 177 -14.72 15.70 -9.28
N GLN A 178 -15.70 15.53 -10.17
CA GLN A 178 -17.02 16.13 -10.04
C GLN A 178 -17.78 15.56 -8.84
N GLU A 179 -17.78 14.24 -8.68
CA GLU A 179 -18.47 13.52 -7.59
C GLU A 179 -17.98 13.94 -6.20
N ASN A 180 -16.69 14.27 -6.08
CA ASN A 180 -16.06 14.72 -4.84
C ASN A 180 -15.90 16.25 -4.76
N GLY A 181 -16.52 16.96 -5.71
CA GLY A 181 -16.48 18.43 -5.78
C GLY A 181 -15.08 19.01 -5.91
N ILE A 182 -14.09 18.31 -6.47
CA ILE A 182 -12.74 18.80 -6.69
C ILE A 182 -12.71 19.62 -7.99
N PRO A 183 -12.50 20.95 -7.94
CA PRO A 183 -12.39 21.75 -9.17
C PRO A 183 -11.18 21.31 -10.02
N PRO A 184 -11.25 21.39 -11.36
CA PRO A 184 -10.11 21.06 -12.24
C PRO A 184 -8.79 21.77 -11.89
N GLY A 185 -8.87 23.02 -11.43
CA GLY A 185 -7.70 23.82 -11.03
C GLY A 185 -7.22 23.60 -9.59
N TYR A 186 -7.89 22.75 -8.81
CA TYR A 186 -7.50 22.46 -7.43
C TYR A 186 -6.09 21.87 -7.38
N GLN A 187 -5.27 22.34 -6.44
CA GLN A 187 -3.87 21.94 -6.36
C GLN A 187 -3.71 20.65 -5.55
N VAL A 188 -3.55 19.53 -6.25
CA VAL A 188 -3.32 18.22 -5.62
C VAL A 188 -1.83 17.99 -5.38
N LEU A 189 -1.49 17.31 -4.28
CA LEU A 189 -0.12 16.90 -3.99
C LEU A 189 0.18 15.57 -4.69
N THR A 190 1.25 15.52 -5.49
CA THR A 190 1.74 14.30 -6.14
C THR A 190 3.24 14.12 -5.92
N GLY A 191 3.77 12.93 -6.20
CA GLY A 191 5.19 12.59 -6.05
C GLY A 191 5.72 12.72 -4.63
N PHE A 192 4.82 12.62 -3.64
CA PHE A 192 5.18 12.72 -2.22
C PHE A 192 5.62 11.37 -1.66
N GLU A 193 6.24 11.44 -0.49
CA GLU A 193 6.69 10.32 0.32
C GLU A 193 5.76 10.14 1.52
N ILE A 194 5.69 8.90 2.02
CA ILE A 194 4.94 8.57 3.23
C ILE A 194 5.87 7.85 4.20
N ASP A 195 6.10 8.42 5.36
CA ASP A 195 6.74 7.75 6.48
C ASP A 195 5.67 7.26 7.46
N LEU A 196 5.59 5.95 7.66
CA LEU A 196 4.70 5.35 8.65
C LEU A 196 5.50 4.98 9.89
N THR A 197 5.09 5.50 11.05
CA THR A 197 5.59 5.02 12.33
C THR A 197 4.84 3.76 12.70
N VAL A 198 5.56 2.66 12.88
CA VAL A 198 5.01 1.36 13.24
C VAL A 198 5.50 0.98 14.63
N VAL A 199 4.58 0.51 15.47
CA VAL A 199 4.87 -0.01 16.81
C VAL A 199 4.34 -1.43 16.95
N PRO A 200 4.83 -2.24 17.90
CA PRO A 200 4.25 -3.56 18.17
C PRO A 200 2.75 -3.47 18.50
N ALA A 201 1.97 -4.47 18.09
CA ALA A 201 0.52 -4.48 18.30
C ALA A 201 0.13 -4.38 19.79
N GLY A 202 0.93 -4.97 20.68
CA GLY A 202 0.72 -4.96 22.14
C GLY A 202 1.25 -3.72 22.86
N SER A 203 1.91 -2.78 22.18
CA SER A 203 2.41 -1.57 22.82
C SER A 203 1.25 -0.67 23.24
N ALA A 204 1.21 -0.30 24.52
CA ALA A 204 0.20 0.60 25.08
C ALA A 204 0.02 1.83 24.19
N SER A 205 -1.22 2.12 23.79
CA SER A 205 -1.52 3.34 23.04
C SER A 205 -1.28 4.51 23.98
N GLY A 206 -0.16 5.21 23.81
CA GLY A 206 0.23 6.37 24.63
C GLY A 206 -0.69 7.59 24.51
N GLY A 207 -1.90 7.45 23.98
CA GLY A 207 -2.89 8.51 23.86
C GLY A 207 -4.27 7.92 23.61
N GLY A 208 -5.25 8.31 24.44
CA GLY A 208 -6.63 7.81 24.46
C GLY A 208 -7.51 8.26 23.29
N GLY A 209 -6.99 8.22 22.06
CA GLY A 209 -7.82 8.26 20.86
C GLY A 209 -8.18 6.84 20.49
N THR A 210 -9.45 6.46 20.63
CA THR A 210 -9.96 5.23 20.02
C THR A 210 -9.59 5.27 18.54
N PRO A 211 -8.80 4.30 18.02
CA PRO A 211 -8.52 4.29 16.60
C PRO A 211 -9.88 4.26 15.88
N PRO A 212 -10.08 5.06 14.83
CA PRO A 212 -11.31 4.98 14.06
C PRO A 212 -11.51 3.52 13.65
N PRO A 213 -12.74 3.00 13.72
CA PRO A 213 -13.01 1.63 13.30
C PRO A 213 -12.40 1.44 11.91
N LEU A 214 -11.74 0.30 11.71
CA LEU A 214 -11.30 -0.13 10.38
C LEU A 214 -12.55 -0.12 9.49
N VAL A 215 -12.73 0.96 8.73
CA VAL A 215 -13.68 0.98 7.63
C VAL A 215 -13.02 0.10 6.58
N ILE A 216 -13.33 -1.18 6.64
CA ILE A 216 -13.13 -2.08 5.50
C ILE A 216 -13.93 -1.39 4.39
N PRO A 217 -13.29 -0.81 3.37
CA PRO A 217 -14.03 -0.22 2.28
C PRO A 217 -14.98 -1.32 1.77
N PRO A 218 -16.26 -0.99 1.46
CA PRO A 218 -17.15 -1.97 0.87
C PRO A 218 -16.37 -2.66 -0.23
N ALA A 219 -16.33 -4.00 -0.17
CA ALA A 219 -15.67 -4.79 -1.20
C ALA A 219 -16.08 -4.15 -2.52
N LEU A 220 -15.09 -3.59 -3.25
CA LEU A 220 -15.30 -2.97 -4.55
C LEU A 220 -16.31 -3.86 -5.25
N GLY A 221 -17.52 -3.30 -5.46
CA GLY A 221 -18.71 -4.08 -5.76
C GLY A 221 -18.30 -5.15 -6.74
N THR A 222 -18.58 -6.42 -6.39
CA THR A 222 -18.47 -7.49 -7.37
C THR A 222 -19.05 -6.94 -8.65
N ASP A 223 -18.22 -6.76 -9.68
CA ASP A 223 -18.70 -6.50 -11.02
C ASP A 223 -19.78 -7.55 -11.22
N THR A 224 -21.04 -7.13 -11.09
CA THR A 224 -22.16 -7.90 -11.58
C THR A 224 -21.85 -7.97 -13.05
N GLU A 225 -21.31 -9.13 -13.46
CA GLU A 225 -21.28 -9.55 -14.85
C GLU A 225 -22.65 -9.17 -15.42
N ARG A 226 -22.70 -8.08 -16.19
CA ARG A 226 -23.70 -7.95 -17.24
C ARG A 226 -23.36 -9.07 -18.22
N ARG A 227 -23.93 -10.23 -17.96
CA ARG A 227 -24.21 -11.19 -19.01
C ARG A 227 -25.39 -10.59 -19.79
N ASP A 228 -25.04 -9.79 -20.78
CA ASP A 228 -25.88 -9.69 -21.96
C ASP A 228 -25.62 -10.98 -22.74
N GLU A 229 -26.49 -11.97 -22.53
CA GLU A 229 -26.96 -13.01 -23.46
C GLU A 229 -27.94 -13.96 -22.75
#